data_AF-A0AAV5ALW9-F1
#
_entry.id   AF-A0AAV5ALW9-F1
#
_cell.length_a   1.000
_cell.length_b   1.000
_cell.length_c   1.000
_cell.angle_alpha   90.00
_cell.angle_beta   90.00
_cell.angle_gamma   90.00
#
_symmetry.space_group_name_H-M   'P 1'
#
loop_
_entity.id
_entity.type
_entity.pdbx_description
1 polymer ?
#
loop_
_entity_poly.entity_id
_entity_poly.type
_entity_poly.pdbx_seq_one_letter_code
_entity_poly.pdbx_strand_id
1 'polypeptide(L)'
;MLGYTVLAQSITDQQLNLVIARLAEGAKQSWELGTRAQALTELNASFYSVFSSTSLPPPTSPPSSVAMKVNLTDVFGIAANTVANLGNGSNSMTPEALISADGAAGDPASLGVAVLLANWTGFQPSRSSTIETFDVSNTTAKNFDDDGQSSTTVSSNSSSSAAPLSTPSTAPTPNANLPLNFAGAARNQLDYLLTVVPRTSDGAISHRVSEVQLWADFIYMAPPFLSYYGVLTNNQSLVSEAYNQVKLYRNYLRDSDANNVWRHITLGTGAADSGHWSTGNGWAAAGTLRVLATIKNSQFANSMKSEQNDLKDWVIEILDGMYGNIAKSLYKPSGLFPNYATDNTTFEDASSTALLAASTYRLAVLEGIYHNLPHAEKSRKTLSTSSHITSEGWLTPVVDPINWTNEGSDSPEGQAFVVEMTAAWKDWVAIGSPGANEALGFYMRDYSSKSLHSGPYLAFTILKFLFASYISVLMHIFFVGSLVLKRDPECHPLKDTQRIDRFMSVLYK
;
A
#
# COMPACT_ATOMS: atom_id res chain seq x y z
N MET A 1 13.65 6.62 -27.10
CA MET A 1 14.26 6.05 -25.89
C MET A 1 14.93 7.15 -25.10
N LEU A 2 14.31 7.64 -24.02
CA LEU A 2 14.93 8.49 -23.00
C LEU A 2 14.40 8.01 -21.65
N GLY A 3 15.03 6.96 -21.10
CA GLY A 3 14.69 6.35 -19.80
C GLY A 3 15.78 6.54 -18.74
N TYR A 4 16.64 7.56 -18.90
CA TYR A 4 17.83 7.76 -18.08
C TYR A 4 17.69 8.97 -17.15
N THR A 5 16.73 8.96 -16.21
CA THR A 5 16.84 9.75 -14.94
C THR A 5 15.87 9.37 -13.80
N VAL A 6 15.12 8.27 -13.88
CA VAL A 6 14.25 7.82 -12.76
C VAL A 6 14.89 6.68 -11.94
N LEU A 7 15.91 6.00 -12.47
CA LEU A 7 16.49 4.77 -11.89
C LEU A 7 17.62 4.99 -10.86
N ALA A 8 18.11 6.21 -10.64
CA ALA A 8 19.36 6.42 -9.90
C ALA A 8 19.27 6.22 -8.37
N GLN A 9 18.06 6.10 -7.80
CA GLN A 9 17.81 5.82 -6.38
C GLN A 9 16.53 5.01 -6.24
N SER A 10 16.65 3.68 -6.33
CA SER A 10 15.57 2.73 -6.11
C SER A 10 16.06 1.59 -5.21
N ILE A 11 15.15 1.04 -4.41
CA ILE A 11 15.38 -0.21 -3.68
C ILE A 11 15.84 -1.26 -4.70
N THR A 12 17.02 -1.83 -4.48
CA THR A 12 17.56 -2.88 -5.36
C THR A 12 16.77 -4.18 -5.21
N ASP A 13 16.78 -5.05 -6.21
CA ASP A 13 16.11 -6.35 -6.10
C ASP A 13 16.64 -7.18 -4.92
N GLN A 14 17.93 -7.05 -4.59
CA GLN A 14 18.51 -7.69 -3.40
C GLN A 14 17.91 -7.15 -2.10
N GLN A 15 17.82 -5.82 -1.94
CA GLN A 15 17.20 -5.21 -0.77
C GLN A 15 15.71 -5.58 -0.69
N LEU A 16 14.99 -5.56 -1.81
CA LEU A 16 13.59 -5.94 -1.86
C LEU A 16 13.38 -7.40 -1.44
N ASN A 17 14.26 -8.31 -1.87
CA ASN A 17 14.20 -9.71 -1.44
C ASN A 17 14.43 -9.86 0.08
N LEU A 18 15.33 -9.06 0.67
CA LEU A 18 15.51 -9.04 2.13
C LEU A 18 14.28 -8.49 2.84
N VAL A 19 13.68 -7.39 2.35
CA VAL A 19 12.43 -6.83 2.86
C VAL A 19 11.32 -7.90 2.85
N ILE A 20 11.16 -8.62 1.73
CA ILE A 20 10.18 -9.71 1.60
C ILE A 20 10.48 -10.86 2.58
N ALA A 21 11.76 -11.20 2.80
CA ALA A 21 12.14 -12.22 3.75
C ALA A 21 11.79 -11.81 5.19
N ARG A 22 12.03 -10.56 5.57
CA ARG A 22 11.66 -10.01 6.89
C ARG A 22 10.16 -9.87 7.07
N LEU A 23 9.43 -9.50 6.02
CA LEU A 23 7.98 -9.56 5.99
C LEU A 23 7.47 -10.98 6.28
N ALA A 24 8.08 -11.99 5.66
CA ALA A 24 7.70 -13.39 5.88
C ALA A 24 8.00 -13.89 7.30
N GLU A 25 9.12 -13.45 7.86
CA GLU A 25 9.52 -13.77 9.23
C GLU A 25 8.61 -13.11 10.26
N GLY A 26 8.34 -11.81 10.10
CA GLY A 26 7.64 -10.99 11.09
C GLY A 26 6.12 -11.09 11.06
N ALA A 27 5.50 -11.32 9.90
CA ALA A 27 4.03 -11.36 9.80
C ALA A 27 3.48 -12.61 10.52
N LYS A 28 2.67 -12.38 11.55
CA LYS A 28 2.01 -13.41 12.36
C LYS A 28 0.53 -13.10 12.62
N GLN A 29 0.19 -11.81 12.68
CA GLN A 29 -1.17 -11.38 12.96
C GLN A 29 -2.04 -11.37 11.70
N SER A 30 -3.36 -11.38 11.87
CA SER A 30 -4.29 -11.55 10.75
C SER A 30 -4.17 -10.44 9.70
N TRP A 31 -4.09 -9.17 10.12
CA TRP A 31 -3.89 -8.03 9.22
C TRP A 31 -2.52 -8.04 8.54
N GLU A 32 -1.47 -8.46 9.24
CA GLU A 32 -0.11 -8.55 8.69
C GLU A 32 -0.06 -9.61 7.59
N LEU A 33 -0.68 -10.78 7.81
CA LEU A 33 -0.76 -11.86 6.83
C LEU A 33 -1.61 -11.46 5.61
N GLY A 34 -2.75 -10.80 5.82
CA GLY A 34 -3.59 -10.30 4.74
C GLY A 34 -2.91 -9.22 3.90
N THR A 35 -2.25 -8.26 4.56
CA THR A 35 -1.48 -7.20 3.88
C THR A 35 -0.29 -7.77 3.14
N ARG A 36 0.44 -8.73 3.74
CA ARG A 36 1.48 -9.50 3.04
C ARG A 36 0.94 -10.16 1.78
N ALA A 37 -0.21 -10.81 1.85
CA ALA A 37 -0.80 -11.48 0.70
C ALA A 37 -1.18 -10.49 -0.42
N GLN A 38 -1.73 -9.33 -0.07
CA GLN A 38 -2.03 -8.25 -1.03
C GLN A 38 -0.75 -7.69 -1.67
N ALA A 39 0.26 -7.38 -0.87
CA ALA A 39 1.55 -6.85 -1.34
C ALA A 39 2.25 -7.82 -2.30
N LEU A 40 2.29 -9.12 -1.97
CA LEU A 40 2.86 -10.15 -2.83
C LEU A 40 2.02 -10.39 -4.10
N THR A 41 0.70 -10.25 -4.02
CA THR A 41 -0.16 -10.29 -5.21
C THR A 41 0.19 -9.15 -6.16
N GLU A 42 0.41 -7.93 -5.65
CA GLU A 42 0.82 -6.79 -6.47
C GLU A 42 2.19 -6.95 -7.10
N LEU A 43 3.17 -7.41 -6.32
CA LEU A 43 4.55 -7.49 -6.80
C LEU A 43 4.80 -8.71 -7.71
N ASN A 44 4.37 -9.89 -7.27
CA ASN A 44 4.75 -11.17 -7.87
C ASN A 44 3.66 -11.79 -8.76
N ALA A 45 2.43 -11.29 -8.66
CA ALA A 45 1.30 -11.81 -9.42
C ALA A 45 0.41 -10.68 -9.95
N SER A 46 1.04 -9.60 -10.47
CA SER A 46 0.34 -8.36 -10.83
C SER A 46 -0.86 -8.59 -11.77
N PHE A 47 -0.85 -9.63 -12.61
CA PHE A 47 -2.00 -10.07 -13.41
C PHE A 47 -3.30 -10.28 -12.60
N TYR A 48 -3.17 -10.76 -11.36
CA TYR A 48 -4.26 -11.02 -10.42
C TYR A 48 -4.54 -9.87 -9.45
N SER A 49 -3.71 -8.82 -9.46
CA SER A 49 -3.96 -7.63 -8.66
C SER A 49 -5.19 -6.88 -9.18
N VAL A 50 -5.96 -6.31 -8.23
CA VAL A 50 -7.08 -5.41 -8.55
C VAL A 50 -6.63 -4.16 -9.30
N PHE A 51 -5.34 -3.80 -9.23
CA PHE A 51 -4.76 -2.67 -9.94
C PHE A 51 -4.28 -2.99 -11.36
N SER A 52 -4.38 -4.26 -11.79
CA SER A 52 -4.05 -4.63 -13.16
C SER A 52 -5.11 -4.12 -14.15
N SER A 53 -4.77 -4.10 -15.44
CA SER A 53 -5.75 -3.83 -16.50
C SER A 53 -6.61 -5.06 -16.85
N THR A 54 -6.47 -6.17 -16.14
CA THR A 54 -7.27 -7.39 -16.33
C THR A 54 -8.66 -7.16 -15.76
N SER A 55 -9.70 -7.50 -16.52
CA SER A 55 -11.07 -7.47 -16.02
C SER A 55 -11.24 -8.38 -14.81
N LEU A 56 -12.03 -7.96 -13.83
CA LEU A 56 -12.46 -8.77 -12.71
C LEU A 56 -13.89 -9.30 -12.98
N PRO A 57 -14.17 -10.58 -12.69
CA PRO A 57 -13.26 -11.62 -12.19
C PRO A 57 -12.10 -11.93 -13.17
N PRO A 58 -10.86 -12.15 -12.69
CA PRO A 58 -9.75 -12.47 -13.57
C PRO A 58 -9.92 -13.89 -14.13
N PRO A 59 -9.24 -14.26 -15.23
CA PRO A 59 -9.18 -15.65 -15.68
C PRO A 59 -8.68 -16.59 -14.57
N THR A 60 -9.28 -17.78 -14.46
CA THR A 60 -8.91 -18.80 -13.46
C THR A 60 -7.49 -19.35 -13.64
N SER A 61 -6.86 -19.07 -14.79
CA SER A 61 -5.43 -19.32 -15.05
C SER A 61 -4.86 -18.19 -15.90
N PRO A 62 -3.60 -17.77 -15.67
CA PRO A 62 -2.99 -16.71 -16.45
C PRO A 62 -2.73 -17.18 -17.90
N PRO A 63 -2.87 -16.31 -18.91
CA PRO A 63 -2.45 -16.62 -20.27
C PRO A 63 -0.98 -17.04 -20.33
N SER A 64 -0.62 -17.92 -21.27
CA SER A 64 0.76 -18.44 -21.41
C SER A 64 1.83 -17.36 -21.57
N SER A 65 1.46 -16.20 -22.15
CA SER A 65 2.33 -15.04 -22.33
C SER A 65 2.77 -14.36 -21.02
N VAL A 66 1.99 -14.54 -19.94
CA VAL A 66 2.25 -13.93 -18.63
C VAL A 66 2.41 -14.95 -17.51
N ALA A 67 2.08 -16.23 -17.75
CA ALA A 67 2.11 -17.29 -16.75
C ALA A 67 3.47 -17.42 -16.03
N MET A 68 4.60 -17.29 -16.76
CA MET A 68 5.94 -17.36 -16.15
C MET A 68 6.29 -16.18 -15.24
N LYS A 69 5.50 -15.09 -15.29
CA LYS A 69 5.69 -13.89 -14.46
C LYS A 69 4.75 -13.87 -13.25
N VAL A 70 3.86 -14.86 -13.12
CA VAL A 70 2.90 -14.96 -12.03
C VAL A 70 3.39 -15.99 -11.03
N ASN A 71 3.65 -15.54 -9.80
CA ASN A 71 3.97 -16.41 -8.67
C ASN A 71 2.99 -16.14 -7.52
N LEU A 72 2.07 -17.08 -7.31
CA LEU A 72 1.08 -17.06 -6.22
C LEU A 72 1.43 -18.02 -5.07
N THR A 73 2.63 -18.60 -5.06
CA THR A 73 3.01 -19.66 -4.10
C THR A 73 2.81 -19.19 -2.66
N ASP A 74 3.35 -18.03 -2.30
CA ASP A 74 3.25 -17.49 -0.94
C ASP A 74 1.82 -17.03 -0.62
N VAL A 75 1.13 -16.40 -1.58
CA VAL A 75 -0.26 -15.94 -1.43
C VAL A 75 -1.19 -17.12 -1.13
N PHE A 76 -1.04 -18.21 -1.88
CA PHE A 76 -1.81 -19.44 -1.68
C PHE A 76 -1.35 -20.22 -0.46
N GLY A 77 -0.07 -20.13 -0.08
CA GLY A 77 0.42 -20.65 1.19
C GLY A 77 -0.25 -19.98 2.39
N ILE A 78 -0.38 -18.65 2.38
CA ILE A 78 -1.08 -17.88 3.41
C ILE A 78 -2.57 -18.28 3.47
N ALA A 79 -3.25 -18.33 2.33
CA ALA A 79 -4.65 -18.74 2.25
C ALA A 79 -4.86 -20.18 2.75
N ALA A 80 -4.02 -21.11 2.33
CA ALA A 80 -4.11 -22.52 2.72
C ALA A 80 -3.89 -22.71 4.22
N ASN A 81 -2.88 -22.06 4.78
CA ASN A 81 -2.62 -22.07 6.22
C ASN A 81 -3.81 -21.54 7.01
N THR A 82 -4.32 -20.38 6.60
CA THR A 82 -5.48 -19.75 7.24
C THR A 82 -6.68 -20.71 7.26
N VAL A 83 -7.05 -21.28 6.12
CA VAL A 83 -8.20 -22.18 6.02
C VAL A 83 -7.96 -23.52 6.72
N ALA A 84 -6.73 -24.06 6.69
CA ALA A 84 -6.40 -25.28 7.40
C ALA A 84 -6.54 -25.13 8.92
N ASN A 85 -6.18 -23.97 9.47
CA ASN A 85 -6.24 -23.69 10.90
C ASN A 85 -7.66 -23.45 11.44
N LEU A 86 -8.64 -23.19 10.57
CA LEU A 86 -10.06 -23.20 10.94
C LEU A 86 -10.58 -24.60 11.28
N GLY A 87 -9.86 -25.67 10.88
CA GLY A 87 -10.31 -27.04 11.07
C GLY A 87 -11.68 -27.30 10.42
N ASN A 88 -12.69 -27.62 11.23
CA ASN A 88 -14.06 -27.81 10.74
C ASN A 88 -14.81 -26.49 10.47
N GLY A 89 -14.28 -25.35 10.94
CA GLY A 89 -14.89 -24.03 10.76
C GLY A 89 -15.16 -23.70 9.30
N SER A 90 -14.23 -24.00 8.39
CA SER A 90 -14.41 -23.78 6.95
C SER A 90 -15.54 -24.61 6.32
N ASN A 91 -15.92 -25.72 6.96
CA ASN A 91 -17.01 -26.60 6.51
C ASN A 91 -18.31 -26.34 7.28
N SER A 92 -18.26 -25.52 8.33
CA SER A 92 -19.43 -25.08 9.07
C SER A 92 -20.23 -24.05 8.26
N MET A 93 -21.55 -24.01 8.45
CA MET A 93 -22.40 -22.90 8.01
C MET A 93 -22.54 -21.81 9.09
N THR A 94 -21.73 -21.89 10.15
CA THR A 94 -21.70 -20.89 11.21
C THR A 94 -20.83 -19.71 10.79
N PRO A 95 -21.32 -18.46 10.93
CA PRO A 95 -20.50 -17.27 10.76
C PRO A 95 -19.27 -17.30 11.68
N GLU A 96 -18.07 -17.19 11.10
CA GLU A 96 -16.79 -17.26 11.81
C GLU A 96 -15.73 -16.45 11.03
N ALA A 97 -14.87 -15.73 11.74
CA ALA A 97 -13.75 -15.04 11.14
C ALA A 97 -12.68 -16.02 10.62
N LEU A 98 -11.89 -15.62 9.62
CA LEU A 98 -10.79 -16.42 9.04
C LEU A 98 -9.69 -16.72 10.06
N ILE A 99 -9.55 -15.87 11.07
CA ILE A 99 -8.75 -16.07 12.27
C ILE A 99 -9.63 -15.68 13.45
N SER A 100 -9.91 -16.65 14.32
CA SER A 100 -10.76 -16.48 15.50
C SER A 100 -9.99 -15.83 16.66
N ALA A 101 -10.72 -15.18 17.58
CA ALA A 101 -10.18 -14.54 18.79
C ALA A 101 -9.17 -13.39 18.59
N ASP A 102 -9.15 -12.78 17.40
CA ASP A 102 -8.29 -11.63 17.07
C ASP A 102 -8.62 -10.35 17.89
N GLY A 103 -9.88 -10.21 18.31
CA GLY A 103 -10.37 -9.00 18.98
C GLY A 103 -10.78 -7.88 18.01
N ALA A 104 -10.20 -7.86 16.81
CA ALA A 104 -10.69 -7.08 15.68
C ALA A 104 -11.56 -7.93 14.73
N ALA A 105 -12.70 -7.37 14.33
CA ALA A 105 -13.58 -7.93 13.32
C ALA A 105 -13.06 -7.70 11.89
N GLY A 106 -12.37 -6.58 11.68
CA GLY A 106 -11.83 -6.18 10.38
C GLY A 106 -10.61 -7.00 9.96
N ASP A 107 -9.66 -7.20 10.88
CA ASP A 107 -8.32 -7.68 10.55
C ASP A 107 -8.30 -9.05 9.86
N PRO A 108 -9.07 -10.08 10.32
CA PRO A 108 -9.18 -11.35 9.60
C PRO A 108 -9.73 -11.23 8.18
N ALA A 109 -10.53 -10.21 7.87
CA ALA A 109 -11.10 -10.01 6.55
C ALA A 109 -10.04 -9.65 5.49
N SER A 110 -8.90 -9.08 5.90
CA SER A 110 -7.79 -8.73 5.01
C SER A 110 -7.23 -9.94 4.23
N LEU A 111 -7.33 -11.15 4.82
CA LEU A 111 -6.96 -12.43 4.20
C LEU A 111 -7.95 -12.89 3.11
N GLY A 112 -9.15 -12.31 3.10
CA GLY A 112 -10.28 -12.81 2.31
C GLY A 112 -10.03 -12.76 0.81
N VAL A 113 -9.31 -11.77 0.30
CA VAL A 113 -8.97 -11.69 -1.14
C VAL A 113 -8.07 -12.86 -1.56
N ALA A 114 -7.07 -13.22 -0.74
CA ALA A 114 -6.20 -14.37 -1.02
C ALA A 114 -6.96 -15.70 -0.96
N VAL A 115 -7.85 -15.86 0.02
CA VAL A 115 -8.74 -17.04 0.16
C VAL A 115 -9.68 -17.16 -1.05
N LEU A 116 -10.28 -16.05 -1.47
CA LEU A 116 -11.14 -16.00 -2.65
C LEU A 116 -10.38 -16.32 -3.94
N LEU A 117 -9.16 -15.81 -4.09
CA LEU A 117 -8.32 -16.08 -5.26
C LEU A 117 -7.88 -17.56 -5.32
N ALA A 118 -7.51 -18.15 -4.18
CA ALA A 118 -7.20 -19.58 -4.08
C ALA A 118 -8.41 -20.44 -4.51
N ASN A 119 -9.61 -20.09 -4.02
CA ASN A 119 -10.84 -20.75 -4.45
C ASN A 119 -11.10 -20.58 -5.95
N TRP A 120 -11.01 -19.35 -6.45
CA TRP A 120 -11.34 -18.99 -7.83
C TRP A 120 -10.45 -19.69 -8.86
N THR A 121 -9.17 -19.86 -8.54
CA THR A 121 -8.19 -20.54 -9.40
C THR A 121 -8.18 -22.06 -9.23
N GLY A 122 -9.02 -22.60 -8.34
CA GLY A 122 -9.08 -24.05 -8.05
C GLY A 122 -7.83 -24.58 -7.34
N PHE A 123 -7.09 -23.71 -6.64
CA PHE A 123 -5.89 -24.11 -5.91
C PHE A 123 -6.25 -25.12 -4.80
N GLN A 124 -5.40 -26.14 -4.64
CA GLN A 124 -5.39 -27.05 -3.52
C GLN A 124 -3.92 -27.39 -3.18
N PRO A 125 -3.52 -27.40 -1.90
CA PRO A 125 -2.16 -27.76 -1.53
C PRO A 125 -1.86 -29.22 -1.89
N SER A 126 -0.61 -29.50 -2.28
CA SER A 126 -0.19 -30.85 -2.65
C SER A 126 -0.10 -31.75 -1.41
N ARG A 127 -0.38 -33.06 -1.55
CA ARG A 127 -0.35 -34.04 -0.45
C ARG A 127 1.02 -34.20 0.25
N SER A 128 2.10 -33.66 -0.32
CA SER A 128 3.48 -33.81 0.16
C SER A 128 4.15 -32.49 0.56
N SER A 129 3.49 -31.35 0.34
CA SER A 129 4.01 -30.06 0.82
C SER A 129 3.67 -29.97 2.30
N THR A 130 4.68 -30.04 3.16
CA THR A 130 4.61 -29.43 4.50
C THR A 130 4.14 -28.01 4.30
N ILE A 131 2.88 -27.75 4.64
CA ILE A 131 2.38 -26.40 4.76
C ILE A 131 3.28 -25.78 5.85
N GLU A 132 4.05 -24.74 5.54
CA GLU A 132 4.78 -24.01 6.58
C GLU A 132 3.72 -23.54 7.59
N THR A 133 3.65 -24.23 8.71
CA THR A 133 2.71 -23.89 9.78
C THR A 133 3.20 -22.58 10.37
N PHE A 134 2.60 -21.47 9.93
CA PHE A 134 2.66 -20.25 10.70
C PHE A 134 1.94 -20.55 12.01
N ASP A 135 2.64 -20.42 13.14
CA ASP A 135 2.02 -20.58 14.43
C ASP A 135 1.06 -19.41 14.68
N VAL A 136 -0.19 -19.60 14.27
CA VAL A 136 -1.31 -18.68 14.51
C VAL A 136 -1.85 -18.85 15.92
N SER A 137 -1.36 -19.81 16.72
CA SER A 137 -1.78 -19.99 18.12
C SER A 137 -1.23 -18.91 19.04
N ASN A 138 -0.31 -18.07 18.53
CA ASN A 138 0.28 -16.94 19.23
C ASN A 138 -0.21 -15.57 18.70
N THR A 139 -1.39 -15.52 18.06
CA THR A 139 -2.06 -14.24 17.80
C THR A 139 -2.50 -13.62 19.12
N THR A 140 -1.62 -12.84 19.72
CA THR A 140 -2.04 -11.83 20.70
C THR A 140 -2.85 -10.79 19.94
N ALA A 141 -4.14 -10.64 20.28
CA ALA A 141 -4.87 -9.40 20.01
C ALA A 141 -3.95 -8.21 20.34
N LYS A 142 -3.99 -7.10 19.59
CA LYS A 142 -3.27 -5.87 19.96
C LYS A 142 -3.46 -5.69 21.48
N ASN A 143 -2.40 -5.79 22.28
CA ASN A 143 -2.53 -5.82 23.75
C ASN A 143 -3.11 -4.47 24.18
N PHE A 144 -4.41 -4.45 24.42
CA PHE A 144 -5.14 -3.29 24.88
C PHE A 144 -5.07 -3.29 26.40
N ASP A 145 -3.91 -2.90 26.93
CA ASP A 145 -3.87 -2.50 28.32
C ASP A 145 -4.78 -1.28 28.45
N ASP A 146 -5.89 -1.47 29.17
CA ASP A 146 -7.00 -0.52 29.36
C ASP A 146 -6.59 0.71 30.20
N ASP A 147 -5.30 0.90 30.46
CA ASP A 147 -4.77 1.95 31.31
C ASP A 147 -3.61 2.67 30.62
N GLY A 148 -3.91 3.84 30.07
CA GLY A 148 -2.94 4.87 29.71
C GLY A 148 -2.25 5.47 30.94
N GLN A 149 -1.56 4.65 31.74
CA GLN A 149 -0.65 5.13 32.78
C GLN A 149 0.74 4.51 32.64
N SER A 150 1.70 5.41 32.48
CA SER A 150 3.13 5.21 32.72
C SER A 150 3.36 4.31 33.94
N SER A 151 3.93 3.12 33.72
CA SER A 151 4.39 2.26 34.80
C SER A 151 5.90 2.09 34.70
N THR A 152 6.57 2.83 35.58
CA THR A 152 7.97 2.69 35.96
C THR A 152 8.33 1.24 36.30
N THR A 153 9.42 0.75 35.71
CA THR A 153 10.15 -0.47 36.10
C THR A 153 10.38 -0.55 37.61
N VAL A 154 9.83 -1.58 38.25
CA VAL A 154 10.33 -2.11 39.52
C VAL A 154 10.65 -3.59 39.32
N SER A 155 11.94 -3.89 39.29
CA SER A 155 12.47 -5.24 39.37
C SER A 155 12.12 -5.86 40.73
N SER A 156 11.53 -7.06 40.73
CA SER A 156 11.70 -7.97 41.87
C SER A 156 11.83 -9.41 41.38
N ASN A 157 13.03 -9.94 41.56
CA ASN A 157 13.31 -11.37 41.53
C ASN A 157 12.48 -12.06 42.63
N SER A 158 11.69 -13.06 42.27
CA SER A 158 11.49 -14.21 43.15
C SER A 158 11.19 -15.47 42.35
N SER A 159 12.13 -16.39 42.43
CA SER A 159 12.01 -17.79 42.04
C SER A 159 10.98 -18.48 42.93
N SER A 160 9.96 -19.12 42.33
CA SER A 160 9.33 -20.27 42.98
C SER A 160 8.85 -21.27 41.92
N SER A 161 9.31 -22.49 42.13
CA SER A 161 9.04 -23.69 41.36
C SER A 161 7.61 -24.18 41.57
N ALA A 162 6.88 -24.43 40.48
CA ALA A 162 5.77 -25.37 40.49
C ALA A 162 5.80 -26.18 39.18
N ALA A 163 5.85 -27.50 39.35
CA ALA A 163 5.94 -28.51 38.30
C ALA A 163 4.66 -28.57 37.43
N PRO A 164 4.73 -29.15 36.22
CA PRO A 164 3.71 -28.98 35.19
C PRO A 164 2.51 -29.90 35.45
N LEU A 165 1.31 -29.34 35.43
CA LEU A 165 0.09 -30.15 35.37
C LEU A 165 -0.18 -30.50 33.91
N SER A 166 -0.11 -31.78 33.60
CA SER A 166 -0.24 -32.34 32.25
C SER A 166 -1.70 -32.57 31.82
N THR A 167 -1.95 -32.26 30.53
CA THR A 167 -2.96 -32.81 29.59
C THR A 167 -4.37 -32.19 29.52
N PRO A 168 -5.10 -32.34 28.39
CA PRO A 168 -4.68 -32.02 27.02
C PRO A 168 -5.79 -31.25 26.25
N SER A 169 -5.43 -30.32 25.38
CA SER A 169 -6.31 -29.88 24.28
C SER A 169 -5.49 -29.94 23.00
N THR A 170 -5.37 -31.14 22.45
CA THR A 170 -5.03 -31.30 21.04
C THR A 170 -6.16 -30.67 20.25
N ALA A 171 -5.90 -29.49 19.67
CA ALA A 171 -6.66 -29.04 18.51
C ALA A 171 -6.74 -30.22 17.53
N PRO A 172 -7.91 -30.51 16.94
CA PRO A 172 -8.00 -31.59 15.98
C PRO A 172 -7.01 -31.27 14.86
N THR A 173 -5.99 -32.12 14.68
CA THR A 173 -5.21 -32.13 13.44
C THR A 173 -6.22 -32.16 12.30
N PRO A 174 -6.20 -31.19 11.37
CA PRO A 174 -7.06 -31.22 10.20
C PRO A 174 -6.94 -32.60 9.58
N ASN A 175 -8.06 -33.24 9.26
CA ASN A 175 -8.01 -34.49 8.53
C ASN A 175 -7.28 -34.20 7.22
N ALA A 176 -6.00 -34.60 7.13
CA ALA A 176 -5.10 -34.33 6.01
C ALA A 176 -5.58 -34.94 4.66
N ASN A 177 -6.79 -35.51 4.64
CA ASN A 177 -7.38 -36.20 3.51
C ASN A 177 -8.55 -35.46 2.84
N LEU A 178 -9.02 -34.31 3.34
CA LEU A 178 -10.10 -33.54 2.70
C LEU A 178 -9.56 -32.25 2.04
N PRO A 179 -10.04 -31.90 0.83
CA PRO A 179 -9.74 -30.61 0.21
C PRO A 179 -10.06 -29.44 1.13
N LEU A 180 -9.25 -28.39 1.10
CA LEU A 180 -9.52 -27.15 1.85
C LEU A 180 -10.72 -26.44 1.25
N ASN A 181 -11.69 -26.09 2.10
CA ASN A 181 -12.92 -25.43 1.70
C ASN A 181 -12.78 -23.90 1.75
N PHE A 182 -12.03 -23.34 0.79
CA PHE A 182 -11.82 -21.90 0.67
C PHE A 182 -13.13 -21.13 0.51
N ALA A 183 -14.07 -21.64 -0.30
CA ALA A 183 -15.39 -21.02 -0.48
C ALA A 183 -16.18 -20.94 0.83
N GLY A 184 -16.19 -22.02 1.61
CA GLY A 184 -16.87 -22.07 2.90
C GLY A 184 -16.24 -21.11 3.92
N ALA A 185 -14.91 -21.07 3.99
CA ALA A 185 -14.19 -20.13 4.85
C ALA A 185 -14.48 -18.66 4.48
N ALA A 186 -14.42 -18.31 3.19
CA ALA A 186 -14.75 -16.97 2.73
C ALA A 186 -16.21 -16.60 3.02
N ARG A 187 -17.15 -17.53 2.82
CA ARG A 187 -18.57 -17.32 3.16
C ARG A 187 -18.75 -17.07 4.65
N ASN A 188 -18.12 -17.85 5.53
CA ASN A 188 -18.26 -17.67 6.97
C ASN A 188 -17.70 -16.32 7.44
N GLN A 189 -16.58 -15.86 6.89
CA GLN A 189 -16.04 -14.52 7.18
C GLN A 189 -16.98 -13.41 6.71
N LEU A 190 -17.58 -13.58 5.53
CA LEU A 190 -18.59 -12.65 5.00
C LEU A 190 -19.79 -12.60 5.95
N ASP A 191 -20.36 -13.76 6.29
CA ASP A 191 -21.51 -13.86 7.18
C ASP A 191 -21.19 -13.29 8.57
N TYR A 192 -19.96 -13.47 9.07
CA TYR A 192 -19.50 -12.93 10.34
C TYR A 192 -19.54 -11.40 10.35
N LEU A 193 -18.91 -10.76 9.36
CA LEU A 193 -18.96 -9.29 9.18
C LEU A 193 -20.39 -8.78 9.01
N LEU A 194 -21.21 -9.51 8.25
CA LEU A 194 -22.53 -9.03 7.88
C LEU A 194 -23.58 -9.20 8.97
N THR A 195 -23.45 -10.21 9.84
CA THR A 195 -24.54 -10.62 10.74
C THR A 195 -24.17 -10.71 12.21
N VAL A 196 -22.87 -10.77 12.55
CA VAL A 196 -22.41 -10.96 13.94
C VAL A 196 -21.77 -9.70 14.51
N VAL A 197 -20.94 -9.00 13.73
CA VAL A 197 -20.15 -7.87 14.22
C VAL A 197 -21.04 -6.68 14.62
N PRO A 198 -20.76 -6.00 15.76
CA PRO A 198 -21.50 -4.80 16.17
C PRO A 198 -21.48 -3.71 15.10
N ARG A 199 -22.53 -2.88 15.07
CA ARG A 199 -22.66 -1.79 14.09
C ARG A 199 -23.11 -0.50 14.73
N THR A 200 -22.71 0.62 14.14
CA THR A 200 -23.35 1.91 14.40
C THR A 200 -24.81 1.88 13.94
N SER A 201 -25.62 2.83 14.41
CA SER A 201 -27.05 2.93 14.03
C SER A 201 -27.28 3.17 12.53
N ASP A 202 -26.30 3.76 11.84
CA ASP A 202 -26.31 3.98 10.39
C ASP A 202 -25.63 2.85 9.59
N GLY A 203 -25.20 1.78 10.26
CA GLY A 203 -24.80 0.51 9.63
C GLY A 203 -23.30 0.30 9.42
N ALA A 204 -22.43 1.17 9.96
CA ALA A 204 -20.98 0.99 9.89
C ALA A 204 -20.58 -0.21 10.74
N ILE A 205 -19.87 -1.15 10.13
CA ILE A 205 -19.37 -2.35 10.80
C ILE A 205 -18.25 -1.92 11.74
N SER A 206 -18.31 -2.36 13.00
CA SER A 206 -17.28 -2.09 13.98
C SER A 206 -15.96 -2.76 13.59
N HIS A 207 -14.85 -2.08 13.88
CA HIS A 207 -13.53 -2.71 13.82
C HIS A 207 -13.31 -3.66 15.00
N ARG A 208 -13.90 -3.39 16.18
CA ARG A 208 -13.83 -4.28 17.36
C ARG A 208 -15.00 -5.26 17.41
N VAL A 209 -14.76 -6.42 17.99
CA VAL A 209 -15.82 -7.43 18.25
C VAL A 209 -16.60 -7.16 19.55
N SER A 210 -15.98 -6.52 20.54
CA SER A 210 -16.54 -6.32 21.89
C SER A 210 -17.50 -5.14 22.00
N GLU A 211 -17.37 -4.16 21.11
CA GLU A 211 -18.14 -2.91 21.13
C GLU A 211 -18.10 -2.23 19.76
N VAL A 212 -18.88 -1.16 19.58
CA VAL A 212 -18.85 -0.33 18.37
C VAL A 212 -17.69 0.67 18.48
N GLN A 213 -16.64 0.44 17.70
CA GLN A 213 -15.49 1.33 17.60
C GLN A 213 -14.95 1.31 16.17
N LEU A 214 -14.72 2.49 15.59
CA LEU A 214 -14.33 2.65 14.19
C LEU A 214 -12.88 3.10 14.10
N TRP A 215 -12.08 2.33 13.35
CA TRP A 215 -10.64 2.52 13.17
C TRP A 215 -10.33 2.75 11.70
N ALA A 216 -9.46 3.70 11.38
CA ALA A 216 -9.08 3.98 9.98
C ALA A 216 -8.59 2.72 9.23
N ASP A 217 -7.91 1.82 9.94
CA ASP A 217 -7.39 0.52 9.51
C ASP A 217 -8.44 -0.35 8.81
N PHE A 218 -9.68 -0.34 9.33
CA PHE A 218 -10.79 -1.16 8.84
C PHE A 218 -10.99 -1.05 7.33
N ILE A 219 -10.72 0.14 6.77
CA ILE A 219 -10.90 0.44 5.35
C ILE A 219 -9.99 -0.41 4.44
N TYR A 220 -8.81 -0.78 4.91
CA TYR A 220 -7.94 -1.69 4.18
C TYR A 220 -8.33 -3.15 4.37
N MET A 221 -8.89 -3.49 5.53
CA MET A 221 -9.13 -4.89 5.89
C MET A 221 -10.40 -5.46 5.26
N ALA A 222 -11.56 -4.84 5.53
CA ALA A 222 -12.86 -5.45 5.19
C ALA A 222 -13.45 -5.01 3.84
N PRO A 223 -13.53 -3.71 3.48
CA PRO A 223 -14.13 -3.29 2.21
C PRO A 223 -13.49 -3.92 0.95
N PRO A 224 -12.15 -4.08 0.85
CA PRO A 224 -11.55 -4.77 -0.29
C PRO A 224 -12.02 -6.22 -0.41
N PHE A 225 -12.16 -6.94 0.70
CA PHE A 225 -12.72 -8.29 0.71
C PHE A 225 -14.18 -8.31 0.25
N LEU A 226 -15.04 -7.45 0.80
CA LEU A 226 -16.46 -7.38 0.43
C LEU A 226 -16.63 -7.07 -1.07
N SER A 227 -15.91 -6.06 -1.58
CA SER A 227 -16.00 -5.68 -3.00
C SER A 227 -15.52 -6.79 -3.92
N TYR A 228 -14.40 -7.45 -3.60
CA TYR A 228 -13.87 -8.55 -4.40
C TYR A 228 -14.81 -9.77 -4.38
N TYR A 229 -15.36 -10.12 -3.21
CA TYR A 229 -16.36 -11.18 -3.08
C TYR A 229 -17.59 -10.88 -3.94
N GLY A 230 -18.11 -9.65 -3.86
CA GLY A 230 -19.27 -9.21 -4.64
C GLY A 230 -19.02 -9.32 -6.14
N VAL A 231 -17.84 -8.95 -6.63
CA VAL A 231 -17.47 -9.10 -8.04
C VAL A 231 -17.41 -10.56 -8.47
N LEU A 232 -16.73 -11.43 -7.71
CA LEU A 232 -16.62 -12.87 -8.02
C LEU A 232 -17.98 -13.59 -8.04
N THR A 233 -18.93 -13.12 -7.23
CA THR A 233 -20.27 -13.72 -7.11
C THR A 233 -21.35 -12.96 -7.89
N ASN A 234 -20.96 -11.97 -8.68
CA ASN A 234 -21.87 -11.10 -9.44
C ASN A 234 -22.99 -10.47 -8.57
N ASN A 235 -22.63 -10.03 -7.37
CA ASN A 235 -23.50 -9.40 -6.39
C ASN A 235 -23.16 -7.92 -6.21
N GLN A 236 -23.81 -7.05 -6.97
CA GLN A 236 -23.58 -5.59 -6.90
C GLN A 236 -23.92 -5.02 -5.51
N SER A 237 -24.93 -5.55 -4.82
CA SER A 237 -25.31 -5.06 -3.49
C SER A 237 -24.18 -5.24 -2.47
N LEU A 238 -23.39 -6.31 -2.60
CA LEU A 238 -22.22 -6.53 -1.74
C LEU A 238 -21.06 -5.58 -2.10
N VAL A 239 -20.91 -5.23 -3.38
CA VAL A 239 -19.95 -4.20 -3.81
C VAL A 239 -20.38 -2.80 -3.32
N SER A 240 -21.68 -2.51 -3.35
CA SER A 240 -22.26 -1.29 -2.77
C SER A 240 -22.09 -1.24 -1.25
N GLU A 241 -22.15 -2.37 -0.55
CA GLU A 241 -21.86 -2.44 0.89
C GLU A 241 -20.40 -2.08 1.18
N ALA A 242 -19.44 -2.57 0.38
CA ALA A 242 -18.04 -2.18 0.50
C ALA A 242 -17.85 -0.65 0.36
N TYR A 243 -18.47 -0.05 -0.66
CA TYR A 243 -18.50 1.41 -0.84
C TYR A 243 -19.14 2.12 0.37
N ASN A 244 -20.27 1.61 0.86
CA ASN A 244 -20.97 2.19 2.01
C ASN A 244 -20.10 2.18 3.27
N GLN A 245 -19.34 1.12 3.52
CA GLN A 245 -18.42 1.08 4.65
C GLN A 245 -17.35 2.17 4.55
N VAL A 246 -16.76 2.40 3.36
CA VAL A 246 -15.82 3.52 3.15
C VAL A 246 -16.48 4.87 3.42
N LYS A 247 -17.69 5.08 2.88
CA LYS A 247 -18.46 6.32 3.06
C LYS A 247 -18.75 6.62 4.53
N LEU A 248 -19.19 5.61 5.28
CA LEU A 248 -19.54 5.76 6.69
C LEU A 248 -18.30 6.06 7.53
N TYR A 249 -17.23 5.28 7.39
CA TYR A 249 -15.97 5.53 8.10
C TYR A 249 -15.42 6.93 7.80
N ARG A 250 -15.46 7.38 6.54
CA ARG A 250 -15.11 8.76 6.19
C ARG A 250 -15.94 9.78 6.97
N ASN A 251 -17.26 9.59 7.09
CA ASN A 251 -18.13 10.52 7.82
C ASN A 251 -17.79 10.60 9.32
N TYR A 252 -17.33 9.51 9.93
CA TYR A 252 -16.95 9.47 11.34
C TYR A 252 -15.52 9.95 11.61
N LEU A 253 -14.56 9.59 10.76
CA LEU A 253 -13.13 9.75 11.05
C LEU A 253 -12.54 11.03 10.46
N ARG A 254 -13.06 11.52 9.33
CA ARG A 254 -12.54 12.73 8.69
C ARG A 254 -12.62 13.93 9.63
N ASP A 255 -11.51 14.64 9.77
CA ASP A 255 -11.44 15.90 10.51
C ASP A 255 -11.35 17.09 9.54
N SER A 256 -12.46 17.82 9.37
CA SER A 256 -12.48 19.03 8.54
C SER A 256 -11.59 20.15 9.09
N ASP A 257 -11.33 20.18 10.39
CA ASP A 257 -10.49 21.19 11.04
C ASP A 257 -8.99 20.90 10.85
N ALA A 258 -8.66 19.65 10.50
CA ALA A 258 -7.31 19.20 10.18
C ALA A 258 -7.13 18.93 8.67
N ASN A 259 -7.68 19.80 7.81
CA ASN A 259 -7.57 19.69 6.35
C ASN A 259 -8.01 18.31 5.80
N ASN A 260 -9.08 17.77 6.39
CA ASN A 260 -9.67 16.47 6.03
C ASN A 260 -8.79 15.24 6.33
N VAL A 261 -7.71 15.37 7.09
CA VAL A 261 -6.98 14.19 7.59
C VAL A 261 -7.89 13.41 8.55
N TRP A 262 -7.80 12.10 8.53
CA TRP A 262 -8.64 11.24 9.35
C TRP A 262 -8.04 11.06 10.73
N ARG A 263 -8.91 11.08 11.75
CA ARG A 263 -8.61 10.57 13.08
C ARG A 263 -8.36 9.07 12.99
N HIS A 264 -7.61 8.53 13.93
CA HIS A 264 -7.31 7.10 13.98
C HIS A 264 -8.53 6.29 14.44
N ILE A 265 -9.05 6.58 15.63
CA ILE A 265 -10.11 5.80 16.28
C ILE A 265 -11.20 6.73 16.82
N THR A 266 -12.46 6.33 16.65
CA THR A 266 -13.61 7.00 17.28
C THR A 266 -14.64 5.99 17.78
N LEU A 267 -15.53 6.46 18.68
CA LEU A 267 -16.51 5.65 19.42
C LEU A 267 -15.86 4.63 20.39
N GLY A 268 -16.70 3.82 21.04
CA GLY A 268 -16.29 2.84 22.05
C GLY A 268 -16.07 3.43 23.44
N THR A 269 -15.93 2.54 24.41
CA THR A 269 -15.47 2.77 25.78
C THR A 269 -13.94 2.64 25.80
N GLY A 270 -13.25 3.48 26.59
CA GLY A 270 -11.77 3.52 26.61
C GLY A 270 -11.15 4.56 25.69
N ALA A 271 -9.82 4.54 25.59
CA ALA A 271 -9.01 5.58 24.94
C ALA A 271 -9.16 5.58 23.41
N ALA A 272 -10.22 6.23 22.90
CA ALA A 272 -10.30 6.62 21.51
C ALA A 272 -9.07 7.47 21.14
N ASP A 273 -8.34 7.06 20.12
CA ASP A 273 -7.25 7.84 19.55
C ASP A 273 -7.80 8.85 18.53
N SER A 274 -8.14 10.04 19.03
CA SER A 274 -8.61 11.14 18.19
C SER A 274 -7.48 11.81 17.39
N GLY A 275 -6.23 11.36 17.53
CA GLY A 275 -5.09 11.87 16.78
C GLY A 275 -5.11 11.47 15.31
N HIS A 276 -4.39 12.23 14.48
CA HIS A 276 -4.25 12.01 13.04
C HIS A 276 -3.11 11.04 12.73
N TRP A 277 -3.23 9.78 13.17
CA TRP A 277 -2.19 8.77 12.94
C TRP A 277 -1.94 8.57 11.45
N SER A 278 -0.68 8.71 11.04
CA SER A 278 -0.28 8.74 9.64
C SER A 278 -0.46 7.39 8.95
N THR A 279 -0.15 6.29 9.65
CA THR A 279 -0.32 4.93 9.08
C THR A 279 -1.81 4.59 8.92
N GLY A 280 -2.67 5.01 9.86
CA GLY A 280 -4.13 4.92 9.71
C GLY A 280 -4.67 5.63 8.47
N ASN A 281 -4.14 6.81 8.15
CA ASN A 281 -4.50 7.51 6.90
C ASN A 281 -3.97 6.79 5.65
N GLY A 282 -2.79 6.17 5.73
CA GLY A 282 -2.28 5.28 4.70
C GLY A 282 -3.21 4.09 4.45
N TRP A 283 -3.68 3.42 5.50
CA TRP A 283 -4.65 2.32 5.42
C TRP A 283 -5.95 2.76 4.74
N ALA A 284 -6.49 3.92 5.15
CA ALA A 284 -7.70 4.48 4.57
C ALA A 284 -7.56 4.77 3.06
N ALA A 285 -6.44 5.39 2.64
CA ALA A 285 -6.18 5.66 1.23
C ALA A 285 -6.00 4.38 0.40
N ALA A 286 -5.17 3.46 0.87
CA ALA A 286 -4.87 2.22 0.16
C ALA A 286 -6.09 1.30 0.06
N GLY A 287 -6.87 1.15 1.14
CA GLY A 287 -8.10 0.36 1.14
C GLY A 287 -9.17 0.93 0.21
N THR A 288 -9.36 2.25 0.24
CA THR A 288 -10.29 2.94 -0.66
C THR A 288 -9.89 2.76 -2.13
N LEU A 289 -8.59 2.86 -2.46
CA LEU A 289 -8.07 2.60 -3.79
C LEU A 289 -8.31 1.17 -4.26
N ARG A 290 -8.20 0.17 -3.38
CA ARG A 290 -8.51 -1.23 -3.72
C ARG A 290 -9.98 -1.42 -4.07
N VAL A 291 -10.90 -0.79 -3.34
CA VAL A 291 -12.34 -0.81 -3.65
C VAL A 291 -12.60 -0.12 -4.99
N LEU A 292 -12.00 1.06 -5.22
CA LEU A 292 -12.11 1.79 -6.48
C LEU A 292 -11.62 0.95 -7.67
N ALA A 293 -10.42 0.37 -7.57
CA ALA A 293 -9.83 -0.47 -8.60
C ALA A 293 -10.69 -1.72 -8.87
N THR A 294 -11.23 -2.33 -7.82
CA THR A 294 -12.14 -3.47 -7.92
C THR A 294 -13.40 -3.11 -8.72
N ILE A 295 -14.05 -1.98 -8.40
CA ILE A 295 -15.24 -1.53 -9.13
C ILE A 295 -14.91 -1.21 -10.59
N LYS A 296 -13.85 -0.43 -10.84
CA LYS A 296 -13.43 0.00 -12.20
C LYS A 296 -13.15 -1.17 -13.13
N ASN A 297 -12.55 -2.23 -12.61
CA ASN A 297 -12.18 -3.40 -13.40
C ASN A 297 -13.30 -4.45 -13.48
N SER A 298 -14.44 -4.25 -12.81
CA SER A 298 -15.54 -5.23 -12.75
C SER A 298 -16.64 -4.99 -13.79
N GLN A 299 -17.55 -5.96 -13.88
CA GLN A 299 -18.82 -5.84 -14.59
C GLN A 299 -19.73 -4.70 -14.09
N PHE A 300 -19.47 -4.12 -12.91
CA PHE A 300 -20.25 -3.02 -12.32
C PHE A 300 -19.67 -1.63 -12.60
N ALA A 301 -18.55 -1.53 -13.33
CA ALA A 301 -17.88 -0.26 -13.61
C ALA A 301 -18.79 0.79 -14.25
N ASN A 302 -19.76 0.38 -15.08
CA ASN A 302 -20.69 1.33 -15.70
C ASN A 302 -21.85 1.74 -14.79
N SER A 303 -22.35 0.84 -13.94
CA SER A 303 -23.47 1.12 -13.05
C SER A 303 -23.05 1.89 -11.80
N MET A 304 -21.78 1.78 -11.39
CA MET A 304 -21.26 2.39 -10.15
C MET A 304 -20.31 3.58 -10.40
N LYS A 305 -20.61 4.42 -11.41
CA LYS A 305 -19.76 5.58 -11.76
C LYS A 305 -19.75 6.67 -10.69
N SER A 306 -20.86 6.85 -9.98
CA SER A 306 -20.94 7.84 -8.90
C SER A 306 -20.04 7.42 -7.74
N GLU A 307 -20.13 6.15 -7.35
CA GLU A 307 -19.35 5.55 -6.28
C GLU A 307 -17.85 5.57 -6.63
N GLN A 308 -17.48 5.33 -7.89
CA GLN A 308 -16.09 5.49 -8.33
C GLN A 308 -15.58 6.93 -8.17
N ASN A 309 -16.39 7.93 -8.53
CA ASN A 309 -16.01 9.33 -8.36
C ASN A 309 -15.85 9.69 -6.89
N ASP A 310 -16.78 9.26 -6.03
CA ASP A 310 -16.70 9.46 -4.60
C ASP A 310 -15.42 8.85 -4.01
N LEU A 311 -15.15 7.57 -4.29
CA LEU A 311 -13.95 6.87 -3.78
C LEU A 311 -12.66 7.55 -4.25
N LYS A 312 -12.61 7.95 -5.54
CA LYS A 312 -11.49 8.72 -6.09
C LYS A 312 -11.31 10.05 -5.36
N ASP A 313 -12.39 10.81 -5.17
CA ASP A 313 -12.34 12.13 -4.54
C ASP A 313 -11.95 12.01 -3.06
N TRP A 314 -12.35 10.94 -2.36
CA TRP A 314 -11.95 10.68 -0.98
C TRP A 314 -10.49 10.26 -0.86
N VAL A 315 -9.94 9.53 -1.82
CA VAL A 315 -8.49 9.25 -1.86
C VAL A 315 -7.71 10.55 -2.09
N ILE A 316 -8.15 11.40 -3.02
CA ILE A 316 -7.54 12.72 -3.25
C ILE A 316 -7.59 13.54 -1.96
N GLU A 317 -8.73 13.56 -1.27
CA GLU A 317 -8.91 14.28 -0.01
C GLU A 317 -7.92 13.81 1.07
N ILE A 318 -7.74 12.50 1.26
CA ILE A 318 -6.78 11.96 2.24
C ILE A 318 -5.35 12.35 1.84
N LEU A 319 -4.97 12.13 0.58
CA LEU A 319 -3.61 12.41 0.11
C LEU A 319 -3.30 13.91 0.17
N ASP A 320 -4.23 14.78 -0.23
CA ASP A 320 -4.09 16.25 -0.14
C ASP A 320 -4.08 16.72 1.32
N GLY A 321 -4.85 16.09 2.20
CA GLY A 321 -4.80 16.30 3.64
C GLY A 321 -3.41 16.01 4.19
N MET A 322 -2.90 14.81 3.92
CA MET A 322 -1.60 14.33 4.39
C MET A 322 -0.45 15.17 3.81
N TYR A 323 -0.36 15.29 2.48
CA TYR A 323 0.69 16.10 1.86
C TYR A 323 0.52 17.60 2.10
N GLY A 324 -0.69 18.12 2.31
CA GLY A 324 -0.96 19.55 2.53
C GLY A 324 -0.67 20.01 3.96
N ASN A 325 -1.07 19.23 4.97
CA ASN A 325 -0.72 19.50 6.37
C ASN A 325 0.78 19.33 6.60
N ILE A 326 1.35 18.35 5.91
CA ILE A 326 2.76 18.01 6.04
C ILE A 326 3.57 18.85 5.04
N ALA A 327 3.03 19.50 4.00
CA ALA A 327 3.79 20.47 3.18
C ALA A 327 4.32 21.66 4.01
N LYS A 328 3.74 21.94 5.18
CA LYS A 328 4.28 22.90 6.16
C LYS A 328 5.41 22.30 7.04
N SER A 329 5.47 20.97 7.21
CA SER A 329 6.47 20.24 8.01
C SER A 329 7.46 19.37 7.21
N LEU A 330 7.24 19.16 5.90
CA LEU A 330 8.09 18.49 4.88
C LEU A 330 9.34 19.31 4.55
N TYR A 331 9.50 20.45 5.24
CA TYR A 331 10.78 21.09 5.45
C TYR A 331 11.62 20.42 6.55
N LYS A 332 11.26 19.23 7.05
CA LYS A 332 12.28 18.29 7.55
C LYS A 332 13.06 17.72 6.34
N PRO A 333 14.40 17.74 6.36
CA PRO A 333 15.23 17.24 5.26
C PRO A 333 15.00 15.77 4.89
N SER A 334 14.42 14.98 5.81
CA SER A 334 14.20 13.54 5.68
C SER A 334 13.28 13.18 4.52
N GLY A 335 12.09 13.80 4.41
CA GLY A 335 11.07 13.35 3.45
C GLY A 335 10.20 12.20 3.96
N LEU A 336 10.20 11.96 5.28
CA LEU A 336 9.27 11.06 5.96
C LEU A 336 8.12 11.85 6.61
N PHE A 337 6.99 11.19 6.83
CA PHE A 337 5.91 11.73 7.65
C PHE A 337 6.19 11.51 9.15
N PRO A 338 5.73 12.42 10.03
CA PRO A 338 5.64 12.11 11.46
C PRO A 338 4.61 10.99 11.71
N ASN A 339 4.73 10.25 12.81
CA ASN A 339 3.78 9.21 13.20
C ASN A 339 2.35 9.77 13.32
N TYR A 340 2.19 11.00 13.81
CA TYR A 340 0.93 11.73 13.77
C TYR A 340 1.04 12.96 12.86
N ALA A 341 0.23 13.00 11.80
CA ALA A 341 0.29 13.97 10.72
C ALA A 341 0.25 15.44 11.18
N THR A 342 -0.44 15.71 12.28
CA THR A 342 -0.61 17.06 12.85
C THR A 342 0.25 17.32 14.08
N ASP A 343 1.13 16.39 14.47
CA ASP A 343 2.04 16.53 15.60
C ASP A 343 3.48 16.22 15.20
N ASN A 344 4.27 17.29 15.02
CA ASN A 344 5.66 17.21 14.57
C ASN A 344 6.67 16.80 15.66
N THR A 345 6.20 16.59 16.90
CA THR A 345 7.01 16.13 18.04
C THR A 345 7.14 14.60 18.07
N THR A 346 6.26 13.90 17.34
CA THR A 346 6.32 12.45 17.19
C THR A 346 7.48 12.01 16.30
N PHE A 347 7.88 10.75 16.43
CA PHE A 347 8.93 10.13 15.61
C PHE A 347 8.53 10.13 14.12
N GLU A 348 9.53 10.05 13.23
CA GLU A 348 9.26 9.88 11.80
C GLU A 348 8.80 8.43 11.54
N ASP A 349 7.79 8.24 10.71
CA ASP A 349 7.22 6.93 10.43
C ASP A 349 7.39 6.58 8.95
N ALA A 350 8.35 5.70 8.69
CA ALA A 350 8.62 5.18 7.36
C ALA A 350 7.50 4.27 6.84
N SER A 351 6.72 3.62 7.73
CA SER A 351 5.60 2.75 7.34
C SER A 351 4.51 3.56 6.64
N SER A 352 3.98 4.61 7.30
CA SER A 352 3.00 5.50 6.67
C SER A 352 3.54 6.15 5.40
N THR A 353 4.82 6.54 5.40
CA THR A 353 5.50 7.12 4.25
C THR A 353 5.50 6.19 3.04
N ALA A 354 5.80 4.90 3.24
CA ALA A 354 5.76 3.91 2.17
C ALA A 354 4.33 3.73 1.63
N LEU A 355 3.33 3.58 2.52
CA LEU A 355 1.94 3.31 2.11
C LEU A 355 1.26 4.50 1.41
N LEU A 356 1.54 5.73 1.86
CA LEU A 356 1.05 6.96 1.22
C LEU A 356 1.71 7.18 -0.15
N ALA A 357 3.02 6.90 -0.27
CA ALA A 357 3.69 6.91 -1.56
C ALA A 357 3.11 5.85 -2.50
N ALA A 358 2.90 4.62 -2.03
CA ALA A 358 2.25 3.54 -2.78
C ALA A 358 0.86 3.97 -3.29
N SER A 359 0.03 4.52 -2.40
CA SER A 359 -1.30 5.02 -2.72
C SER A 359 -1.27 6.14 -3.77
N THR A 360 -0.28 7.03 -3.70
CA THR A 360 -0.10 8.11 -4.68
C THR A 360 0.26 7.56 -6.06
N TYR A 361 1.17 6.58 -6.15
CA TYR A 361 1.48 5.92 -7.42
C TYR A 361 0.28 5.14 -7.96
N ARG A 362 -0.49 4.46 -7.10
CA ARG A 362 -1.70 3.74 -7.50
C ARG A 362 -2.76 4.70 -8.04
N LEU A 363 -2.99 5.84 -7.40
CA LEU A 363 -3.89 6.88 -7.91
C LEU A 363 -3.43 7.41 -9.27
N ALA A 364 -2.12 7.64 -9.44
CA ALA A 364 -1.56 8.06 -10.73
C ALA A 364 -1.78 7.03 -11.85
N VAL A 365 -1.57 5.75 -11.57
CA VAL A 365 -1.79 4.66 -12.54
C VAL A 365 -3.27 4.48 -12.86
N LEU A 366 -4.14 4.56 -11.85
CA LEU A 366 -5.56 4.22 -11.97
C LEU A 366 -6.40 5.37 -12.56
N GLU A 367 -6.06 6.61 -12.24
CA GLU A 367 -6.88 7.80 -12.55
C GLU A 367 -6.12 8.87 -13.35
N GLY A 368 -4.81 8.72 -13.55
CA GLY A 368 -4.00 9.72 -14.24
C GLY A 368 -3.86 11.03 -13.45
N ILE A 369 -3.89 10.95 -12.12
CA ILE A 369 -3.78 12.11 -11.21
C ILE A 369 -2.37 12.18 -10.64
N TYR A 370 -1.69 13.31 -10.85
CA TYR A 370 -0.23 13.39 -10.70
C TYR A 370 0.27 14.45 -9.71
N HIS A 371 -0.57 15.33 -9.19
CA HIS A 371 -0.10 16.53 -8.48
C HIS A 371 0.68 16.22 -7.19
N ASN A 372 0.39 15.10 -6.51
CA ASN A 372 1.13 14.63 -5.33
C ASN A 372 2.33 13.72 -5.67
N LEU A 373 2.55 13.34 -6.94
CA LEU A 373 3.69 12.51 -7.35
C LEU A 373 5.06 13.09 -6.97
N PRO A 374 5.32 14.41 -7.03
CA PRO A 374 6.59 14.96 -6.57
C PRO A 374 6.90 14.61 -5.11
N HIS A 375 5.88 14.59 -4.25
CA HIS A 375 6.02 14.24 -2.85
C HIS A 375 6.20 12.72 -2.64
N ALA A 376 5.47 11.90 -3.39
CA ALA A 376 5.65 10.44 -3.38
C ALA A 376 7.06 10.05 -3.86
N GLU A 377 7.58 10.69 -4.92
CA GLU A 377 8.94 10.46 -5.41
C GLU A 377 10.00 10.90 -4.39
N LYS A 378 9.80 12.01 -3.67
CA LYS A 378 10.68 12.41 -2.56
C LYS A 378 10.72 11.33 -1.49
N SER A 379 9.54 10.91 -1.02
CA SER A 379 9.34 9.89 0.00
C SER A 379 10.00 8.56 -0.40
N ARG A 380 9.71 8.07 -1.60
CA ARG A 380 10.29 6.82 -2.13
C ARG A 380 11.81 6.90 -2.24
N LYS A 381 12.37 8.01 -2.72
CA LYS A 381 13.83 8.19 -2.83
C LYS A 381 14.51 8.19 -1.47
N THR A 382 13.92 8.89 -0.48
CA THR A 382 14.36 8.84 0.91
C THR A 382 14.38 7.40 1.42
N LEU A 383 13.27 6.69 1.31
CA LEU A 383 13.14 5.30 1.76
C LEU A 383 14.09 4.33 1.03
N SER A 384 14.49 4.66 -0.20
CA SER A 384 15.44 3.85 -0.98
C SER A 384 16.90 4.00 -0.55
N THR A 385 17.20 4.92 0.38
CA THR A 385 18.56 5.08 0.91
C THR A 385 18.90 4.00 1.95
N SER A 386 20.18 3.68 2.09
CA SER A 386 20.64 2.68 3.07
C SER A 386 20.44 3.10 4.54
N SER A 387 19.99 4.32 4.81
CA SER A 387 19.62 4.74 6.16
C SER A 387 18.22 4.31 6.59
N HIS A 388 17.37 3.89 5.64
CA HIS A 388 15.98 3.52 5.92
C HIS A 388 15.65 2.06 5.61
N ILE A 389 16.47 1.39 4.79
CA ILE A 389 16.48 -0.07 4.67
C ILE A 389 17.81 -0.56 5.20
N THR A 390 17.81 -1.25 6.34
CA THR A 390 19.03 -1.78 6.96
C THR A 390 19.70 -2.83 6.07
N SER A 391 20.93 -3.22 6.40
CA SER A 391 21.64 -4.31 5.71
C SER A 391 20.91 -5.65 5.79
N GLU A 392 20.08 -5.85 6.82
CA GLU A 392 19.27 -7.04 7.06
C GLU A 392 17.91 -6.97 6.35
N GLY A 393 17.58 -5.81 5.78
CA GLY A 393 16.35 -5.54 5.04
C GLY A 393 15.21 -4.95 5.85
N TRP A 394 15.43 -4.49 7.07
CA TRP A 394 14.38 -3.87 7.89
C TRP A 394 14.14 -2.40 7.52
N LEU A 395 12.87 -2.00 7.46
CA LEU A 395 12.47 -0.61 7.35
C LEU A 395 12.65 0.10 8.70
N THR A 396 13.15 1.34 8.69
CA THR A 396 13.33 2.16 9.90
C THR A 396 13.32 3.66 9.57
N PRO A 397 12.91 4.55 10.50
CA PRO A 397 12.12 4.26 11.72
C PRO A 397 10.68 3.85 11.37
N VAL A 398 10.07 2.99 12.17
CA VAL A 398 8.72 2.45 11.90
C VAL A 398 7.83 2.54 13.12
N VAL A 399 6.53 2.64 12.91
CA VAL A 399 5.54 2.45 13.98
C VAL A 399 5.54 1.01 14.51
N ASP A 400 5.37 0.85 15.82
CA ASP A 400 5.07 -0.45 16.43
C ASP A 400 3.62 -0.86 16.06
N PRO A 401 3.42 -1.97 15.32
CA PRO A 401 2.10 -2.37 14.84
C PRO A 401 1.14 -2.81 15.96
N ILE A 402 1.66 -3.13 17.15
CA ILE A 402 0.88 -3.51 18.32
C ILE A 402 0.57 -2.26 19.16
N ASN A 403 1.55 -1.37 19.33
CA ASN A 403 1.40 -0.12 20.08
C ASN A 403 1.79 1.10 19.24
N TRP A 404 0.85 1.56 18.42
CA TRP A 404 1.05 2.59 17.39
C TRP A 404 1.52 3.96 17.91
N THR A 405 1.49 4.19 19.23
CA THR A 405 2.03 5.42 19.84
C THR A 405 3.55 5.41 19.97
N ASN A 406 4.18 4.24 19.87
CA ASN A 406 5.62 4.03 20.03
C ASN A 406 6.32 3.73 18.69
N GLU A 407 7.60 4.07 18.64
CA GLU A 407 8.49 3.63 17.56
C GLU A 407 8.83 2.15 17.77
N GLY A 408 8.56 1.36 16.74
CA GLY A 408 8.89 -0.06 16.68
C GLY A 408 10.32 -0.30 16.22
N SER A 409 10.85 -1.46 16.60
CA SER A 409 12.13 -1.96 16.05
C SER A 409 11.93 -2.66 14.72
N ASP A 410 10.88 -3.48 14.63
CA ASP A 410 10.49 -4.24 13.44
C ASP A 410 8.98 -4.06 13.21
N SER A 411 8.56 -3.88 11.95
CA SER A 411 7.15 -3.71 11.58
C SER A 411 6.82 -4.53 10.33
N PRO A 412 6.12 -5.68 10.46
CA PRO A 412 5.73 -6.49 9.30
C PRO A 412 4.84 -5.70 8.33
N GLU A 413 3.91 -4.88 8.83
CA GLU A 413 3.11 -4.00 7.96
C GLU A 413 3.98 -2.98 7.21
N GLY A 414 4.97 -2.36 7.87
CA GLY A 414 5.93 -1.47 7.22
C GLY A 414 6.67 -2.15 6.06
N GLN A 415 7.07 -3.41 6.24
CA GLN A 415 7.71 -4.19 5.18
C GLN A 415 6.76 -4.48 4.02
N ALA A 416 5.48 -4.78 4.29
CA ALA A 416 4.48 -4.95 3.25
C ALA A 416 4.26 -3.64 2.46
N PHE A 417 4.26 -2.49 3.12
CA PHE A 417 4.11 -1.19 2.46
C PHE A 417 5.27 -0.84 1.54
N VAL A 418 6.51 -1.24 1.89
CA VAL A 418 7.66 -1.10 0.99
C VAL A 418 7.47 -1.94 -0.28
N VAL A 419 6.93 -3.15 -0.14
CA VAL A 419 6.61 -4.04 -1.27
C VAL A 419 5.52 -3.41 -2.15
N GLU A 420 4.43 -2.91 -1.56
CA GLU A 420 3.36 -2.21 -2.28
C GLU A 420 3.85 -0.94 -2.98
N MET A 421 4.64 -0.11 -2.30
CA MET A 421 5.25 1.09 -2.88
C MET A 421 6.12 0.74 -4.08
N THR A 422 6.92 -0.32 -3.96
CA THR A 422 7.78 -0.79 -5.04
C THR A 422 6.97 -1.32 -6.23
N ALA A 423 5.91 -2.09 -5.98
CA ALA A 423 5.02 -2.59 -7.03
C ALA A 423 4.29 -1.44 -7.74
N ALA A 424 3.71 -0.51 -6.99
CA ALA A 424 3.00 0.65 -7.54
C ALA A 424 3.92 1.57 -8.35
N TRP A 425 5.15 1.81 -7.86
CA TRP A 425 6.16 2.58 -8.59
C TRP A 425 6.58 1.87 -9.88
N LYS A 426 6.81 0.55 -9.85
CA LYS A 426 7.15 -0.24 -11.05
C LYS A 426 6.06 -0.11 -12.12
N ASP A 427 4.79 -0.16 -11.73
CA ASP A 427 3.66 0.02 -12.65
C ASP A 427 3.59 1.46 -13.22
N TRP A 428 3.81 2.47 -12.37
CA TRP A 428 3.89 3.87 -12.82
C TRP A 428 5.06 4.12 -13.78
N VAL A 429 6.21 3.51 -13.53
CA VAL A 429 7.36 3.56 -14.46
C VAL A 429 7.03 2.86 -15.77
N ALA A 430 6.35 1.72 -15.73
CA ALA A 430 5.98 0.94 -16.92
C ALA A 430 5.04 1.71 -17.86
N ILE A 431 4.19 2.60 -17.34
CA ILE A 431 3.34 3.50 -18.15
C ILE A 431 4.07 4.78 -18.63
N GLY A 432 5.38 4.88 -18.43
CA GLY A 432 6.21 5.98 -18.92
C GLY A 432 6.43 7.12 -17.93
N SER A 433 6.18 6.91 -16.63
CA SER A 433 6.41 7.90 -15.57
C SER A 433 5.71 9.27 -15.78
N PRO A 434 4.41 9.30 -16.14
CA PRO A 434 3.70 10.56 -16.35
C PRO A 434 3.70 11.42 -15.07
N GLY A 435 3.82 12.74 -15.22
CA GLY A 435 3.93 13.68 -14.10
C GLY A 435 5.35 13.89 -13.54
N ALA A 436 6.35 13.10 -13.96
CA ALA A 436 7.73 13.23 -13.46
C ALA A 436 8.40 14.60 -13.76
N ASN A 437 8.01 15.26 -14.86
CA ASN A 437 8.55 16.58 -15.23
C ASN A 437 8.07 17.70 -14.27
N GLU A 438 6.88 17.57 -13.70
CA GLU A 438 6.36 18.50 -12.68
C GLU A 438 7.11 18.34 -11.36
N ALA A 439 7.51 17.09 -11.03
CA ALA A 439 8.38 16.81 -9.90
C ALA A 439 9.75 17.52 -10.04
N LEU A 440 10.38 17.42 -11.22
CA LEU A 440 11.65 18.13 -11.51
C LEU A 440 11.54 19.65 -11.39
N GLY A 441 10.41 20.24 -11.84
CA GLY A 441 10.13 21.67 -11.70
C GLY A 441 9.97 22.12 -10.24
N PHE A 442 9.35 21.29 -9.40
CA PHE A 442 9.26 21.51 -7.95
C PHE A 442 10.65 21.50 -7.28
N TYR A 443 11.50 20.51 -7.61
CA TYR A 443 12.88 20.43 -7.09
C TYR A 443 13.73 21.65 -7.47
N MET A 444 13.58 22.19 -8.69
CA MET A 444 14.33 23.38 -9.12
C MET A 444 13.82 24.68 -8.48
N ARG A 445 12.51 24.81 -8.21
CA ARG A 445 11.96 25.99 -7.49
C ARG A 445 12.37 26.01 -6.02
N ASP A 446 12.46 24.86 -5.36
CA ASP A 446 12.83 24.78 -3.94
C ASP A 446 14.34 25.01 -3.70
N TYR A 447 15.20 24.69 -4.68
CA TYR A 447 16.62 25.07 -4.63
C TYR A 447 16.86 26.57 -4.88
N SER A 448 16.03 27.19 -5.72
CA SER A 448 16.07 28.63 -5.98
C SER A 448 15.69 29.45 -4.74
N SER A 449 14.68 29.01 -3.97
CA SER A 449 14.24 29.71 -2.75
C SER A 449 15.26 29.65 -1.60
N LYS A 450 16.09 28.60 -1.51
CA LYS A 450 17.12 28.42 -0.47
C LYS A 450 18.50 29.00 -0.82
N SER A 451 18.80 29.25 -2.10
CA SER A 451 20.16 29.62 -2.55
C SER A 451 20.46 31.12 -2.61
N LEU A 452 19.50 31.99 -2.26
CA LEU A 452 19.71 33.46 -2.18
C LEU A 452 20.77 33.90 -1.15
N HIS A 453 21.40 32.98 -0.41
CA HIS A 453 22.38 33.27 0.64
C HIS A 453 23.79 32.65 0.47
N SER A 454 24.15 32.08 -0.70
CA SER A 454 25.53 31.56 -0.88
C SER A 454 26.11 31.84 -2.27
N GLY A 455 27.29 32.48 -2.28
CA GLY A 455 27.92 33.16 -3.41
C GLY A 455 28.51 32.28 -4.55
N PRO A 456 29.61 32.72 -5.19
CA PRO A 456 29.90 32.51 -6.63
C PRO A 456 30.19 31.07 -7.10
N TYR A 457 30.18 30.07 -6.20
CA TYR A 457 30.30 28.66 -6.57
C TYR A 457 29.05 28.12 -7.29
N LEU A 458 27.89 28.77 -7.11
CA LEU A 458 26.63 28.39 -7.75
C LEU A 458 26.60 28.69 -9.26
N ALA A 459 27.21 29.80 -9.68
CA ALA A 459 27.27 30.20 -11.09
C ALA A 459 28.02 29.17 -11.94
N PHE A 460 29.11 28.59 -11.43
CA PHE A 460 29.90 27.61 -12.15
C PHE A 460 29.21 26.24 -12.33
N THR A 461 28.37 25.84 -11.37
CA THR A 461 27.66 24.55 -11.42
C THR A 461 26.45 24.64 -12.35
N ILE A 462 25.70 25.73 -12.28
CA ILE A 462 24.59 26.02 -13.21
C ILE A 462 25.13 26.19 -14.64
N LEU A 463 26.25 26.88 -14.83
CA LEU A 463 26.85 27.05 -16.15
C LEU A 463 27.33 25.70 -16.72
N LYS A 464 27.92 24.80 -15.92
CA LYS A 464 28.30 23.44 -16.38
C LYS A 464 27.11 22.59 -16.82
N PHE A 465 25.99 22.65 -16.09
CA PHE A 465 24.78 21.88 -16.44
C PHE A 465 24.05 22.45 -17.66
N LEU A 466 23.99 23.77 -17.80
CA LEU A 466 23.48 24.42 -19.01
C LEU A 466 24.39 24.13 -20.21
N PHE A 467 25.72 24.11 -20.04
CA PHE A 467 26.66 23.76 -21.11
C PHE A 467 26.52 22.31 -21.56
N ALA A 468 26.36 21.36 -20.63
CA ALA A 468 26.14 19.95 -20.96
C ALA A 468 24.82 19.74 -21.73
N SER A 469 23.77 20.46 -21.33
CA SER A 469 22.46 20.43 -22.00
C SER A 469 22.52 21.08 -23.40
N TYR A 470 23.25 22.19 -23.53
CA TYR A 470 23.47 22.90 -24.79
C TYR A 470 24.30 22.08 -25.80
N ILE A 471 25.35 21.39 -25.33
CA ILE A 471 26.13 20.46 -26.17
C ILE A 471 25.28 19.29 -26.64
N SER A 472 24.41 18.74 -25.77
CA SER A 472 23.52 17.64 -26.15
C SER A 472 22.49 18.05 -27.22
N VAL A 473 21.99 19.29 -27.17
CA VAL A 473 21.10 19.86 -28.20
C VAL A 473 21.86 20.11 -29.51
N LEU A 474 23.07 20.65 -29.45
CA LEU A 474 23.92 20.85 -30.63
C LEU A 474 24.28 19.51 -31.31
N MET A 475 24.60 18.47 -30.54
CA MET A 475 24.85 17.13 -31.10
C MET A 475 23.60 16.52 -31.74
N HIS A 476 22.40 16.79 -31.20
CA HIS A 476 21.14 16.38 -31.82
C HIS A 476 20.87 17.13 -33.13
N ILE A 477 21.13 18.44 -33.18
CA ILE A 477 20.98 19.25 -34.40
C ILE A 477 21.97 18.79 -35.48
N PHE A 478 23.22 18.47 -35.13
CA PHE A 478 24.21 17.92 -36.06
C PHE A 478 23.84 16.51 -36.55
N PHE A 479 23.28 15.66 -35.70
CA PHE A 479 22.88 14.30 -36.06
C PHE A 479 21.65 14.28 -36.97
N VAL A 480 20.64 15.12 -36.66
CA VAL A 480 19.44 15.30 -37.50
C VAL A 480 19.80 15.99 -38.82
N GLY A 481 20.68 17.00 -38.81
CA GLY A 481 21.19 17.65 -40.02
C GLY A 481 21.96 16.67 -40.94
N SER A 482 22.74 15.76 -40.36
CA SER A 482 23.48 14.73 -41.10
C SER A 482 22.57 13.63 -41.68
N LEU A 483 21.41 13.39 -41.07
CA LEU A 483 20.38 12.45 -41.57
C LEU A 483 19.53 13.06 -42.69
N VAL A 484 19.28 14.38 -42.65
CA VAL A 484 18.58 15.11 -43.72
C VAL A 484 19.46 15.24 -44.97
N LEU A 485 20.77 15.51 -44.81
CA LEU A 485 21.72 15.59 -45.94
C LEU A 485 22.01 14.24 -46.62
N LYS A 486 21.66 13.11 -45.99
CA LYS A 486 21.80 11.77 -46.57
C LYS A 486 20.59 11.31 -47.40
N ARG A 487 19.47 12.04 -47.38
CA ARG A 487 18.21 11.62 -48.00
C ARG A 487 17.82 12.36 -49.28
N ASP A 488 18.56 13.39 -49.69
CA ASP A 488 18.22 14.14 -50.91
C ASP A 488 19.48 14.73 -51.60
N PRO A 489 19.89 14.25 -52.78
CA PRO A 489 21.11 14.73 -53.46
C PRO A 489 20.98 16.09 -54.16
N GLU A 490 19.79 16.70 -54.25
CA GLU A 490 19.55 17.92 -55.05
C GLU A 490 19.25 19.20 -54.25
N CYS A 491 19.53 19.24 -52.95
CA CYS A 491 19.29 20.45 -52.16
C CYS A 491 20.45 21.48 -52.30
N HIS A 492 20.21 22.56 -53.06
CA HIS A 492 21.19 23.62 -53.30
C HIS A 492 21.50 24.45 -52.01
N PRO A 493 22.79 24.77 -51.70
CA PRO A 493 23.20 25.16 -50.33
C PRO A 493 22.94 26.61 -49.92
N LEU A 494 22.32 27.45 -50.76
CA LEU A 494 22.35 28.91 -50.56
C LEU A 494 21.04 29.55 -50.09
N LYS A 495 19.93 28.81 -50.00
CA LYS A 495 18.63 29.35 -49.53
C LYS A 495 18.22 28.92 -48.11
N ASP A 496 18.86 27.88 -47.55
CA ASP A 496 18.49 27.35 -46.21
C ASP A 496 19.30 27.93 -45.04
N THR A 497 20.47 28.52 -45.28
CA THR A 497 21.24 29.22 -44.25
C THR A 497 20.49 30.41 -43.67
N GLN A 498 19.73 31.16 -44.49
CA GLN A 498 18.88 32.26 -44.00
C GLN A 498 17.69 31.79 -43.14
N ARG A 499 17.22 30.55 -43.30
CA ARG A 499 16.16 29.98 -42.45
C ARG A 499 16.69 29.51 -41.10
N ILE A 500 17.90 28.94 -41.08
CA ILE A 500 18.58 28.51 -39.85
C ILE A 500 18.97 29.73 -39.01
N ASP A 501 19.49 30.81 -39.62
CA ASP A 501 19.84 32.04 -38.88
C ASP A 501 18.60 32.73 -38.28
N ARG A 502 17.46 32.70 -38.97
CA ARG A 502 16.18 33.21 -38.43
C ARG A 502 15.65 32.36 -37.29
N PHE A 503 15.80 31.04 -37.37
CA PHE A 503 15.39 30.11 -36.32
C PHE A 503 16.27 30.24 -35.07
N MET A 504 17.58 30.41 -35.26
CA MET A 504 18.54 30.62 -34.17
C MET A 504 18.38 32.00 -33.51
N SER A 505 18.00 33.04 -34.27
CA SER A 505 17.70 34.36 -33.70
C SER A 505 16.41 34.39 -32.86
N VAL A 506 15.46 33.49 -33.09
CA VAL A 506 14.24 33.34 -32.28
C VAL A 506 14.51 32.52 -31.01
N LEU A 507 15.46 31.59 -31.05
CA LEU A 507 15.90 30.80 -29.89
C LEU A 507 16.87 31.55 -28.96
N TYR A 508 17.53 32.60 -29.44
CA TYR A 508 18.48 33.41 -28.67
C TYR A 508 17.83 34.57 -27.90
N LYS A 509 16.62 35.01 -28.30
CA LYS A 509 15.79 35.95 -27.53
C LYS A 509 14.94 35.18 -26.54
#